data_AF-A0A656QGN1-F1
#
_entry.id   AF-A0A656QGN1-F1
#
_cell.length_a   1.000
_cell.length_b   1.000
_cell.length_c   1.000
_cell.angle_alpha   90.00
_cell.angle_beta   90.00
_cell.angle_gamma   90.00
#
_symmetry.space_group_name_H-M   'P 1'
#
loop_
_entity.id
_entity.type
_entity.pdbx_description
1 polymer ?
#
loop_
_entity_poly.entity_id
_entity_poly.type
_entity_poly.pdbx_seq_one_letter_code
_entity_poly.pdbx_strand_id
1 'polypeptide(L)'
;MRLRKDGTRFWAHVVIDALRDDQGKLFGFAKITRDCTEHRRLREGTLDHERRFRYLVQSVSDYAIYMLDTNGVVSNWNSGAQRTKGYAANEIVGKHFSCFYTPEDRESGAPARSLATALADGKYETEGWRVRKDGARSWAHVVIDPIHDDDGELLSYAKVTRDRTEARAMQQQTRDHERSFRLLIEGVTDYAIYMLDPDGIVSNWNAGAQRAKGYTAREIVGKHFSCFYDPCDHDRSLSQHGLETARSTGKFEAQGWRTATTARASGRMS
;
A
#
# COMPACT_ATOMS: atom_id res chain seq x y z
N MET A 1 -50.62 -6.17 6.11
CA MET A 1 -50.72 -4.70 6.33
C MET A 1 -52.18 -4.33 6.53
N ARG A 2 -52.51 -3.50 7.52
CA ARG A 2 -53.87 -3.04 7.88
C ARG A 2 -53.88 -1.50 7.96
N LEU A 3 -55.07 -0.91 7.92
CA LEU A 3 -55.27 0.54 7.98
C LEU A 3 -55.85 0.93 9.34
N ARG A 4 -55.35 2.02 9.91
CA ARG A 4 -55.97 2.73 11.03
C ARG A 4 -57.07 3.67 10.49
N LYS A 5 -57.95 4.18 11.37
CA LYS A 5 -59.04 5.10 11.00
C LYS A 5 -58.53 6.39 10.34
N ASP A 6 -57.35 6.86 10.75
CA ASP A 6 -56.67 8.04 10.20
C ASP A 6 -56.00 7.79 8.84
N GLY A 7 -56.14 6.59 8.27
CA GLY A 7 -55.52 6.20 6.99
C GLY A 7 -54.07 5.70 7.12
N THR A 8 -53.46 5.75 8.30
CA THR A 8 -52.09 5.25 8.48
C THR A 8 -52.05 3.72 8.40
N ARG A 9 -50.96 3.19 7.82
CA ARG A 9 -50.76 1.74 7.65
C ARG A 9 -49.98 1.18 8.83
N PHE A 10 -50.41 0.03 9.33
CA PHE A 10 -49.70 -0.70 10.38
C PHE A 10 -49.60 -2.20 10.04
N TRP A 11 -48.54 -2.82 10.53
CA TRP A 11 -48.35 -4.26 10.47
C TRP A 11 -49.04 -4.89 11.68
N ALA A 12 -49.86 -5.91 11.40
CA ALA A 12 -50.73 -6.52 12.38
C ALA A 12 -50.55 -8.04 12.37
N HIS A 13 -50.33 -8.62 13.55
CA HIS A 13 -50.52 -10.04 13.78
C HIS A 13 -51.97 -10.26 14.24
N VAL A 14 -52.74 -11.05 13.50
CA VAL A 14 -54.18 -11.24 13.75
C VAL A 14 -54.46 -12.72 13.97
N VAL A 15 -55.08 -13.05 15.09
CA VAL A 15 -55.62 -14.37 15.40
C VAL A 15 -57.14 -14.25 15.46
N ILE A 16 -57.85 -15.20 14.86
CA ILE A 16 -59.31 -15.29 14.91
C ILE A 16 -59.68 -16.68 15.40
N ASP A 17 -60.30 -16.73 16.58
CA ASP A 17 -60.74 -17.97 17.22
C ASP A 17 -62.26 -18.10 17.11
N ALA A 18 -62.74 -19.28 16.74
CA ALA A 18 -64.16 -19.59 16.74
C ALA A 18 -64.64 -19.85 18.17
N LEU A 19 -65.60 -19.07 18.64
CA LEU A 19 -66.25 -19.26 19.93
C LEU A 19 -67.47 -20.16 19.72
N ARG A 20 -67.51 -21.27 20.44
CA ARG A 20 -68.60 -22.24 20.43
C ARG A 20 -69.20 -22.34 21.83
N ASP A 21 -70.49 -22.58 21.91
CA ASP A 21 -71.15 -22.88 23.19
C ASP A 21 -70.82 -24.30 23.68
N ASP A 22 -71.34 -24.66 24.85
CA ASP A 22 -71.16 -25.97 25.49
C ASP A 22 -71.76 -27.13 24.68
N GLN A 23 -72.65 -26.85 23.73
CA GLN A 23 -73.23 -27.80 22.78
C GLN A 23 -72.47 -27.84 21.44
N GLY A 24 -71.37 -27.08 21.30
CA GLY A 24 -70.52 -27.04 20.11
C GLY A 24 -71.06 -26.18 18.96
N LYS A 25 -72.21 -25.51 19.16
CA LYS A 25 -72.79 -24.60 18.16
C LYS A 25 -71.96 -23.32 18.10
N LEU A 26 -71.70 -22.85 16.87
CA LEU A 26 -70.93 -21.64 16.64
C LEU A 26 -71.68 -20.43 17.20
N PHE A 27 -71.07 -19.78 18.17
CA PHE A 27 -71.60 -18.60 18.84
C PHE A 27 -71.02 -17.31 18.25
N GLY A 28 -69.76 -17.33 17.81
CA GLY A 28 -69.13 -16.18 17.16
C GLY A 28 -67.64 -16.35 16.93
N PHE A 29 -66.94 -15.22 16.75
CA PHE A 29 -65.50 -15.20 16.57
C PHE A 29 -64.86 -14.16 17.50
N ALA A 30 -63.83 -14.56 18.23
CA ALA A 30 -62.93 -13.65 18.92
C ALA A 30 -61.79 -13.26 17.96
N LYS A 31 -61.50 -11.97 17.84
CA LYS A 31 -60.36 -11.48 17.05
C LYS A 31 -59.38 -10.75 17.95
N ILE A 32 -58.14 -11.21 17.96
CA ILE A 32 -57.02 -10.54 18.61
C ILE A 32 -56.16 -9.92 17.52
N THR A 33 -55.83 -8.64 17.65
CA THR A 33 -54.96 -7.91 16.72
C THR A 33 -53.86 -7.21 17.50
N ARG A 34 -52.61 -7.65 17.30
CA ARG A 34 -51.42 -7.00 17.87
C ARG A 34 -50.75 -6.15 16.80
N ASP A 35 -50.57 -4.86 17.07
CA ASP A 35 -49.71 -4.00 16.24
C ASP A 35 -48.25 -4.41 16.46
N CYS A 36 -47.58 -4.79 15.38
CA CYS A 36 -46.17 -5.20 15.38
C CYS A 36 -45.31 -4.32 14.45
N THR A 37 -45.79 -3.12 14.13
CA THR A 37 -45.12 -2.19 13.20
C THR A 37 -43.75 -1.76 13.70
N GLU A 38 -43.61 -1.39 14.96
CA GLU A 38 -42.31 -0.93 15.51
C GLU A 38 -41.28 -2.06 15.57
N HIS A 39 -41.67 -3.22 16.10
CA HIS A 39 -40.79 -4.39 16.18
C HIS A 39 -40.29 -4.80 14.78
N ARG A 40 -41.15 -4.69 13.76
CA ARG A 40 -40.78 -4.94 12.38
C ARG A 40 -39.84 -3.87 11.81
N ARG A 41 -40.12 -2.57 12.03
CA ARG A 41 -39.27 -1.47 11.56
C ARG A 41 -37.86 -1.54 12.15
N LEU A 42 -37.73 -1.82 13.44
CA LEU A 42 -36.44 -2.00 14.10
C LEU A 42 -35.67 -3.16 13.45
N ARG A 43 -36.33 -4.31 13.27
CA ARG A 43 -35.72 -5.49 12.65
C ARG A 43 -35.32 -5.24 11.18
N GLU A 44 -36.18 -4.59 10.40
CA GLU A 44 -35.88 -4.23 9.01
C GLU A 44 -34.72 -3.21 8.92
N GLY A 45 -34.66 -2.23 9.82
CA GLY A 45 -33.56 -1.27 9.91
C GLY A 45 -32.22 -1.92 10.24
N THR A 46 -32.17 -2.81 11.24
CA THR A 46 -30.95 -3.58 11.56
C THR A 46 -30.49 -4.42 10.37
N LEU A 47 -31.42 -5.13 9.72
CA LEU A 47 -31.11 -5.95 8.54
C LEU A 47 -30.65 -5.14 7.33
N ASP A 48 -31.08 -3.89 7.18
CA ASP A 48 -30.62 -2.98 6.13
C ASP A 48 -29.19 -2.47 6.42
N HIS A 49 -28.92 -2.06 7.67
CA HIS A 49 -27.57 -1.67 8.09
C HIS A 49 -26.55 -2.81 7.92
N GLU A 50 -26.88 -4.02 8.37
CA GLU A 50 -26.03 -5.21 8.19
C GLU A 50 -25.76 -5.51 6.71
N ARG A 51 -26.77 -5.35 5.84
CA ARG A 51 -26.62 -5.55 4.39
C ARG A 51 -25.71 -4.50 3.77
N ARG A 52 -25.93 -3.22 4.07
CA ARG A 52 -25.10 -2.12 3.55
C ARG A 52 -23.66 -2.25 3.99
N PHE A 53 -23.41 -2.56 5.27
CA PHE A 53 -22.07 -2.81 5.78
C PHE A 53 -21.39 -3.97 5.06
N ARG A 54 -22.12 -5.08 4.87
CA ARG A 54 -21.63 -6.23 4.11
C ARG A 54 -21.25 -5.84 2.68
N TYR A 55 -22.07 -5.08 1.97
CA TYR A 55 -21.76 -4.61 0.63
C TYR A 55 -20.53 -3.69 0.59
N LEU A 56 -20.38 -2.81 1.57
CA LEU A 56 -19.20 -1.94 1.69
C LEU A 56 -17.93 -2.79 1.80
N VAL A 57 -17.86 -3.72 2.74
CA VAL A 57 -16.69 -4.59 2.94
C VAL A 57 -16.42 -5.49 1.71
N GLN A 58 -17.48 -5.97 1.05
CA GLN A 58 -17.37 -6.78 -0.16
C GLN A 58 -16.97 -5.97 -1.40
N SER A 59 -17.19 -4.65 -1.43
CA SER A 59 -16.78 -3.80 -2.55
C SER A 59 -15.27 -3.50 -2.54
N VAL A 60 -14.64 -3.53 -1.36
CA VAL A 60 -13.20 -3.27 -1.21
C VAL A 60 -12.41 -4.40 -1.87
N SER A 61 -11.66 -4.04 -2.91
CA SER A 61 -11.03 -5.03 -3.78
C SER A 61 -9.56 -5.28 -3.56
N ASP A 62 -8.82 -4.24 -3.18
CA ASP A 62 -7.36 -4.29 -3.04
C ASP A 62 -6.90 -4.76 -1.65
N TYR A 63 -7.85 -4.91 -0.73
CA TYR A 63 -7.59 -5.31 0.65
C TYR A 63 -8.29 -6.62 0.97
N ALA A 64 -7.53 -7.55 1.54
CA ALA A 64 -8.10 -8.67 2.27
C ALA A 64 -8.55 -8.16 3.64
N ILE A 65 -9.86 -8.23 3.89
CA ILE A 65 -10.47 -7.81 5.16
C ILE A 65 -11.26 -9.01 5.68
N TYR A 66 -10.85 -9.51 6.84
CA TYR A 66 -11.51 -10.64 7.48
C TYR A 66 -11.32 -10.62 9.00
N MET A 67 -12.18 -11.33 9.70
CA MET A 67 -12.11 -11.51 11.15
C MET A 67 -11.51 -12.87 11.50
N LEU A 68 -10.82 -12.90 12.64
CA LEU A 68 -10.35 -14.10 13.30
C LEU A 68 -11.07 -14.23 14.64
N ASP A 69 -11.45 -15.45 15.03
CA ASP A 69 -11.84 -15.70 16.42
C ASP A 69 -10.64 -15.55 17.37
N THR A 70 -10.89 -15.70 18.67
CA THR A 70 -9.86 -15.59 19.72
C THR A 70 -8.74 -16.62 19.58
N ASN A 71 -8.96 -17.70 18.83
CA ASN A 71 -7.98 -18.75 18.54
C ASN A 71 -7.26 -18.55 17.19
N GLY A 72 -7.55 -17.47 16.44
CA GLY A 72 -6.95 -17.24 15.13
C GLY A 72 -7.64 -17.96 13.97
N VAL A 73 -8.86 -18.46 14.15
CA VAL A 73 -9.64 -19.14 13.11
C VAL A 73 -10.42 -18.11 12.31
N VAL A 74 -10.33 -18.18 10.97
CA VAL A 74 -11.01 -17.25 10.07
C VAL A 74 -12.53 -17.42 10.18
N SER A 75 -13.25 -16.34 10.48
CA SER A 75 -14.71 -16.36 10.70
C SER A 75 -15.51 -15.79 9.54
N ASN A 76 -14.92 -14.90 8.73
CA ASN A 76 -15.55 -14.36 7.53
C ASN A 76 -14.51 -14.12 6.43
N TRP A 77 -14.96 -13.75 5.23
CA TRP A 77 -14.07 -13.57 4.09
C TRP A 77 -14.68 -12.57 3.09
N ASN A 78 -13.97 -11.47 2.81
CA ASN A 78 -14.41 -10.51 1.79
C ASN A 78 -13.88 -10.88 0.38
N SER A 79 -14.46 -10.25 -0.65
CA SER A 79 -14.07 -10.49 -2.04
C SER A 79 -12.59 -10.13 -2.31
N GLY A 80 -12.06 -9.10 -1.64
CA GLY A 80 -10.66 -8.72 -1.72
C GLY A 80 -9.73 -9.80 -1.15
N ALA A 81 -10.10 -10.44 -0.06
CA ALA A 81 -9.35 -11.56 0.51
C ALA A 81 -9.34 -12.77 -0.44
N GLN A 82 -10.47 -13.07 -1.09
CA GLN A 82 -10.53 -14.14 -2.09
C GLN A 82 -9.61 -13.86 -3.29
N ARG A 83 -9.63 -12.64 -3.85
CA ARG A 83 -8.76 -12.28 -4.97
C ARG A 83 -7.28 -12.31 -4.59
N THR A 84 -6.92 -11.72 -3.45
CA THR A 84 -5.51 -11.58 -3.05
C THR A 84 -4.92 -12.89 -2.51
N LYS A 85 -5.69 -13.76 -1.87
CA LYS A 85 -5.19 -15.01 -1.28
C LYS A 85 -5.47 -16.25 -2.12
N GLY A 86 -6.43 -16.19 -3.04
CA GLY A 86 -6.82 -17.29 -3.92
C GLY A 86 -7.75 -18.32 -3.27
N TYR A 87 -8.19 -18.12 -2.03
CA TYR A 87 -9.14 -19.00 -1.34
C TYR A 87 -10.57 -18.51 -1.49
N ALA A 88 -11.50 -19.40 -1.83
CA ALA A 88 -12.92 -19.13 -1.68
C ALA A 88 -13.31 -19.15 -0.20
N ALA A 89 -14.38 -18.42 0.16
CA ALA A 89 -14.82 -18.29 1.55
C ALA A 89 -15.10 -19.65 2.21
N ASN A 90 -15.76 -20.56 1.51
CA ASN A 90 -16.05 -21.93 1.98
C ASN A 90 -14.82 -22.82 2.18
N GLU A 91 -13.66 -22.44 1.64
CA GLU A 91 -12.42 -23.20 1.77
C GLU A 91 -11.57 -22.75 2.96
N ILE A 92 -11.78 -21.52 3.44
CA ILE A 92 -10.88 -20.85 4.40
C ILE A 92 -11.55 -20.46 5.70
N VAL A 93 -12.86 -20.18 5.69
CA VAL A 93 -13.62 -19.99 6.92
C VAL A 93 -13.58 -21.29 7.72
N GLY A 94 -13.28 -21.19 9.01
CA GLY A 94 -13.03 -22.33 9.90
C GLY A 94 -11.59 -22.85 9.89
N LYS A 95 -10.69 -22.30 9.06
CA LYS A 95 -9.25 -22.63 9.10
C LYS A 95 -8.46 -21.60 9.88
N HIS A 96 -7.38 -22.06 10.50
CA HIS A 96 -6.46 -21.19 11.21
C HIS A 96 -5.63 -20.35 10.22
N PHE A 97 -5.46 -19.06 10.51
CA PHE A 97 -4.81 -18.09 9.63
C PHE A 97 -3.30 -18.31 9.43
N SER A 98 -2.68 -19.19 10.24
CA SER A 98 -1.27 -19.58 10.10
C SER A 98 -0.97 -20.21 8.73
N CYS A 99 -1.97 -20.71 8.00
CA CYS A 99 -1.78 -21.18 6.63
C CYS A 99 -1.28 -20.11 5.65
N PHE A 100 -1.43 -18.82 5.98
CA PHE A 100 -0.90 -17.71 5.17
C PHE A 100 0.57 -17.36 5.45
N TYR A 101 1.20 -18.02 6.42
CA TYR A 101 2.60 -17.79 6.78
C TYR A 101 3.50 -18.82 6.09
N THR A 102 4.77 -18.46 5.90
CA THR A 102 5.75 -19.43 5.40
C THR A 102 6.00 -20.51 6.46
N PRO A 103 6.53 -21.68 6.07
CA PRO A 103 6.89 -22.73 7.02
C PRO A 103 7.80 -22.22 8.15
N GLU A 104 8.81 -21.43 7.82
CA GLU A 104 9.78 -20.88 8.77
C GLU A 104 9.11 -19.91 9.76
N ASP A 105 8.21 -19.05 9.28
CA ASP A 105 7.44 -18.15 10.13
C ASP A 105 6.52 -18.93 11.08
N ARG A 106 5.92 -20.03 10.62
CA ARG A 106 5.06 -20.89 11.44
C ARG A 106 5.85 -21.60 12.53
N GLU A 107 6.99 -22.18 12.17
CA GLU A 107 7.91 -22.86 13.11
C GLU A 107 8.43 -21.88 14.15
N SER A 108 8.75 -20.65 13.75
CA SER A 108 9.17 -19.62 14.69
C SER A 108 8.05 -19.16 15.62
N GLY A 109 6.78 -19.51 15.39
CA GLY A 109 5.63 -19.05 16.19
C GLY A 109 5.15 -17.63 15.85
N ALA A 110 5.48 -17.10 14.68
CA ALA A 110 5.08 -15.75 14.26
C ALA A 110 3.56 -15.49 14.28
N PRO A 111 2.67 -16.44 13.89
CA PRO A 111 1.22 -16.23 13.98
C PRO A 111 0.75 -15.97 15.42
N ALA A 112 1.17 -16.82 16.37
CA ALA A 112 0.77 -16.67 17.77
C ALA A 112 1.29 -15.36 18.37
N ARG A 113 2.55 -15.00 18.10
CA ARG A 113 3.10 -13.71 18.50
C ARG A 113 2.32 -12.54 17.94
N SER A 114 1.89 -12.61 16.68
CA SER A 114 1.13 -11.50 16.07
C SER A 114 -0.21 -11.23 16.76
N LEU A 115 -0.92 -12.27 17.22
CA LEU A 115 -2.15 -12.10 18.00
C LEU A 115 -1.84 -11.61 19.42
N ALA A 116 -0.84 -12.19 20.07
CA ALA A 116 -0.45 -11.78 21.43
C ALA A 116 -0.01 -10.31 21.49
N THR A 117 0.77 -9.86 20.51
CA THR A 117 1.17 -8.45 20.40
C THR A 117 -0.04 -7.55 20.11
N ALA A 118 -0.95 -7.96 19.22
CA ALA A 118 -2.16 -7.19 18.96
C ALA A 118 -3.01 -7.01 20.22
N LEU A 119 -3.13 -8.07 21.04
CA LEU A 119 -3.86 -8.03 22.29
C LEU A 119 -3.17 -7.16 23.35
N ALA A 120 -1.85 -7.27 23.49
CA ALA A 120 -1.09 -6.54 24.51
C ALA A 120 -0.98 -5.04 24.19
N ASP A 121 -0.71 -4.70 22.93
CA ASP A 121 -0.38 -3.34 22.50
C ASP A 121 -1.58 -2.63 21.84
N GLY A 122 -2.71 -3.32 21.70
CA GLY A 122 -3.92 -2.84 21.03
C GLY A 122 -3.86 -2.85 19.50
N LYS A 123 -2.70 -3.20 18.90
CA LYS A 123 -2.50 -3.33 17.46
C LYS A 123 -1.22 -4.10 17.16
N TYR A 124 -1.25 -4.89 16.08
CA TYR A 124 -0.05 -5.46 15.47
C TYR A 124 0.06 -5.04 14.01
N GLU A 125 1.23 -4.56 13.60
CA GLU A 125 1.51 -4.13 12.24
C GLU A 125 2.86 -4.64 11.76
N THR A 126 2.90 -5.20 10.54
CA THR A 126 4.15 -5.70 9.96
C THR A 126 4.09 -5.77 8.44
N GLU A 127 5.26 -5.80 7.81
CA GLU A 127 5.43 -6.22 6.43
C GLU A 127 6.19 -7.54 6.36
N GLY A 128 5.77 -8.45 5.49
CA GLY A 128 6.47 -9.72 5.34
C GLY A 128 5.93 -10.58 4.21
N TRP A 129 6.65 -11.68 3.95
CA TRP A 129 6.21 -12.69 3.00
C TRP A 129 5.01 -13.47 3.55
N ARG A 130 4.00 -13.64 2.71
CA ARG A 130 2.83 -14.48 2.95
C ARG A 130 2.65 -15.46 1.82
N VAL A 131 2.05 -16.60 2.12
CA VAL A 131 1.80 -17.67 1.16
C VAL A 131 0.33 -17.63 0.74
N ARG A 132 0.09 -17.73 -0.57
CA ARG A 132 -1.23 -17.85 -1.20
C ARG A 132 -1.63 -19.32 -1.33
N LYS A 133 -2.87 -19.58 -1.75
CA LYS A 133 -3.38 -20.95 -1.97
C LYS A 133 -2.53 -21.77 -2.92
N ASP A 134 -2.05 -21.16 -3.99
CA ASP A 134 -1.20 -21.77 -5.02
C ASP A 134 0.27 -21.95 -4.59
N GLY A 135 0.62 -21.55 -3.36
CA GLY A 135 1.98 -21.59 -2.84
C GLY A 135 2.83 -20.36 -3.22
N ALA A 136 2.32 -19.45 -4.05
CA ALA A 136 3.06 -18.25 -4.42
C ALA A 136 3.27 -17.33 -3.21
N ARG A 137 4.44 -16.70 -3.17
CA ARG A 137 4.79 -15.73 -2.12
C ARG A 137 4.31 -14.34 -2.52
N SER A 138 3.72 -13.64 -1.56
CA SER A 138 3.22 -12.27 -1.69
C SER A 138 3.84 -11.42 -0.60
N TRP A 139 4.46 -10.29 -0.95
CA TRP A 139 4.89 -9.32 0.05
C TRP A 139 3.67 -8.56 0.53
N ALA A 140 3.37 -8.64 1.82
CA ALA A 140 2.13 -8.12 2.35
C ALA A 140 2.37 -7.20 3.53
N HIS A 141 1.69 -6.05 3.53
CA HIS A 141 1.49 -5.22 4.70
C HIS A 141 0.26 -5.74 5.45
N VAL A 142 0.40 -6.01 6.74
CA VAL A 142 -0.59 -6.67 7.57
C VAL A 142 -0.83 -5.86 8.82
N VAL A 143 -2.10 -5.63 9.12
CA VAL A 143 -2.57 -5.03 10.37
C VAL A 143 -3.53 -6.01 11.05
N ILE A 144 -3.40 -6.18 12.36
CA ILE A 144 -4.30 -6.96 13.21
C ILE A 144 -4.70 -6.09 14.40
N ASP A 145 -6.00 -5.84 14.54
CA ASP A 145 -6.57 -5.06 15.63
C ASP A 145 -7.49 -5.98 16.47
N PRO A 146 -7.37 -5.99 17.81
CA PRO A 146 -8.32 -6.70 18.67
C PRO A 146 -9.66 -5.97 18.69
N ILE A 147 -10.74 -6.73 18.67
CA ILE A 147 -12.11 -6.25 18.83
C ILE A 147 -12.59 -6.74 20.20
N HIS A 148 -13.00 -5.81 21.05
CA HIS A 148 -13.55 -6.09 22.37
C HIS A 148 -15.06 -5.90 22.37
N ASP A 149 -15.76 -6.57 23.28
CA ASP A 149 -17.16 -6.29 23.55
C ASP A 149 -17.34 -5.07 24.48
N ASP A 150 -18.58 -4.78 24.85
CA ASP A 150 -18.93 -3.64 25.71
C ASP A 150 -18.38 -3.77 27.15
N ASP A 151 -18.04 -5.00 27.58
CA ASP A 151 -17.47 -5.30 28.89
C ASP A 151 -15.93 -5.27 28.88
N GLY A 152 -15.32 -5.09 27.70
CA GLY A 152 -13.88 -5.02 27.50
C GLY A 152 -13.22 -6.39 27.27
N GLU A 153 -13.99 -7.47 27.15
CA GLU A 153 -13.48 -8.81 26.86
C GLU A 153 -13.17 -8.96 25.37
N LEU A 154 -12.12 -9.72 25.05
CA LEU A 154 -11.71 -9.94 23.67
C LEU A 154 -12.77 -10.78 22.93
N LEU A 155 -13.45 -10.16 21.97
CA LEU A 155 -14.44 -10.81 21.12
C LEU A 155 -13.81 -11.50 19.90
N SER A 156 -12.90 -10.83 19.21
CA SER A 156 -12.28 -11.30 17.97
C SER A 156 -11.08 -10.43 17.56
N TYR A 157 -10.46 -10.72 16.42
CA TYR A 157 -9.49 -9.83 15.79
C TYR A 157 -9.96 -9.43 14.39
N ALA A 158 -9.85 -8.14 14.05
CA ALA A 158 -9.90 -7.67 12.67
C ALA A 158 -8.53 -7.81 12.02
N LYS A 159 -8.48 -8.43 10.85
CA LYS A 159 -7.27 -8.55 10.05
C LYS A 159 -7.43 -7.88 8.71
N VAL A 160 -6.52 -6.95 8.43
CA VAL A 160 -6.41 -6.28 7.14
C VAL A 160 -5.08 -6.63 6.52
N THR A 161 -5.09 -6.99 5.23
CA THR A 161 -3.86 -7.28 4.50
C THR A 161 -3.90 -6.63 3.14
N ARG A 162 -2.83 -5.91 2.80
CA ARG A 162 -2.62 -5.32 1.49
C ARG A 162 -1.43 -5.97 0.81
N ASP A 163 -1.61 -6.39 -0.43
CA ASP A 163 -0.52 -6.87 -1.26
C ASP A 163 0.34 -5.69 -1.75
N ARG A 164 1.65 -5.80 -1.58
CA ARG A 164 2.66 -4.80 -1.92
C ARG A 164 3.70 -5.35 -2.89
N THR A 165 3.46 -6.53 -3.47
CA THR A 165 4.41 -7.24 -4.34
C THR A 165 4.77 -6.41 -5.57
N GLU A 166 3.78 -5.90 -6.30
CA GLU A 166 4.02 -5.09 -7.51
C GLU A 166 4.75 -3.78 -7.20
N ALA A 167 4.31 -3.06 -6.16
CA ALA A 167 4.94 -1.82 -5.74
C ALA A 167 6.41 -2.02 -5.36
N ARG A 168 6.73 -3.12 -4.68
CA ARG A 168 8.10 -3.50 -4.35
C ARG A 168 8.90 -3.88 -5.60
N ALA A 169 8.31 -4.63 -6.53
CA ALA A 169 8.96 -5.03 -7.77
C ALA A 169 9.32 -3.81 -8.64
N MET A 170 8.40 -2.84 -8.79
CA MET A 170 8.67 -1.60 -9.51
C MET A 170 9.78 -0.80 -8.86
N GLN A 171 9.74 -0.64 -7.53
CA GLN A 171 10.79 0.07 -6.80
C GLN A 171 12.16 -0.60 -6.96
N GLN A 172 12.20 -1.94 -6.94
CA GLN A 172 13.43 -2.69 -7.13
C GLN A 172 13.96 -2.53 -8.56
N GLN A 173 13.08 -2.61 -9.56
CA GLN A 173 13.45 -2.42 -10.95
C GLN A 173 14.02 -1.01 -11.21
N THR A 174 13.43 0.04 -10.65
CA THR A 174 13.98 1.40 -10.73
C THR A 174 15.38 1.47 -10.15
N ARG A 175 15.59 0.89 -8.96
CA ARG A 175 16.91 0.85 -8.32
C ARG A 175 17.94 0.08 -9.14
N ASP A 176 17.54 -1.05 -9.72
CA ASP A 176 18.43 -1.87 -10.53
C ASP A 176 18.78 -1.19 -11.86
N HIS A 177 17.83 -0.46 -12.47
CA HIS A 177 18.08 0.38 -13.64
C HIS A 177 19.04 1.54 -13.31
N GLU A 178 18.81 2.27 -12.23
CA GLU A 178 19.69 3.37 -11.79
C GLU A 178 21.11 2.87 -11.51
N ARG A 179 21.23 1.71 -10.84
CA ARG A 179 22.53 1.08 -10.55
C ARG A 179 23.23 0.64 -11.83
N SER A 180 22.51 -0.04 -12.72
CA SER A 180 23.08 -0.52 -13.99
C SER A 180 23.53 0.64 -14.87
N PHE A 181 22.73 1.70 -14.95
CA PHE A 181 23.08 2.92 -15.67
C PHE A 181 24.33 3.60 -15.11
N ARG A 182 24.43 3.70 -13.77
CA ARG A 182 25.62 4.24 -13.10
C ARG A 182 26.88 3.43 -13.46
N LEU A 183 26.80 2.11 -13.38
CA LEU A 183 27.93 1.23 -13.70
C LEU A 183 28.33 1.32 -15.18
N LEU A 184 27.37 1.48 -16.10
CA LEU A 184 27.66 1.70 -17.52
C LEU A 184 28.42 3.01 -17.73
N ILE A 185 27.98 4.11 -17.13
CA ILE A 185 28.67 5.42 -17.24
C ILE A 185 30.07 5.36 -16.65
N GLU A 186 30.20 4.81 -15.44
CA GLU A 186 31.49 4.68 -14.73
C GLU A 186 32.47 3.78 -15.50
N GLY A 187 31.98 2.72 -16.15
CA GLY A 187 32.77 1.79 -16.94
C GLY A 187 33.25 2.34 -18.30
N VAL A 188 32.64 3.39 -18.83
CA VAL A 188 33.11 4.04 -20.06
C VAL A 188 34.34 4.87 -19.76
N THR A 189 35.48 4.46 -20.31
CA THR A 189 36.77 5.14 -20.06
C THR A 189 37.32 5.92 -21.26
N ASP A 190 36.81 5.67 -22.46
CA ASP A 190 37.30 6.33 -23.69
C ASP A 190 36.65 7.69 -23.93
N TYR A 191 35.50 7.96 -23.28
CA TYR A 191 34.76 9.20 -23.42
C TYR A 191 34.63 9.92 -22.08
N ALA A 192 34.89 11.24 -22.11
CA ALA A 192 34.59 12.13 -21.00
C ALA A 192 33.08 12.40 -20.95
N ILE A 193 32.39 11.81 -19.98
CA ILE A 193 30.96 11.94 -19.78
C ILE A 193 30.73 12.57 -18.41
N TYR A 194 30.07 13.72 -18.39
CA TYR A 194 29.63 14.41 -17.19
C TYR A 194 28.40 15.26 -17.50
N MET A 195 27.59 15.51 -16.49
CA MET A 195 26.39 16.33 -16.56
C MET A 195 26.61 17.64 -15.80
N LEU A 196 25.98 18.71 -16.32
CA LEU A 196 25.88 20.00 -15.67
C LEU A 196 24.44 20.23 -15.22
N ASP A 197 24.25 20.87 -14.08
CA ASP A 197 22.95 21.42 -13.70
C ASP A 197 22.63 22.71 -14.50
N PRO A 198 21.43 23.31 -14.34
CA PRO A 198 21.06 24.52 -15.07
C PRO A 198 21.96 25.74 -14.82
N ASP A 199 22.73 25.74 -13.73
CA ASP A 199 23.67 26.79 -13.34
C ASP A 199 25.11 26.47 -13.77
N GLY A 200 25.34 25.35 -14.46
CA GLY A 200 26.66 24.94 -14.94
C GLY A 200 27.50 24.19 -13.90
N ILE A 201 26.90 23.71 -12.81
CA ILE A 201 27.60 22.94 -11.78
C ILE A 201 27.69 21.48 -12.19
N VAL A 202 28.89 20.90 -12.09
CA VAL A 202 29.14 19.49 -12.41
C VAL A 202 28.42 18.60 -11.40
N SER A 203 27.53 17.72 -11.87
CA SER A 203 26.71 16.85 -11.03
C SER A 203 27.21 15.41 -10.95
N ASN A 204 27.92 14.94 -11.97
CA ASN A 204 28.57 13.63 -11.97
C ASN A 204 29.89 13.66 -12.75
N TRP A 205 30.69 12.61 -12.61
CA TRP A 205 32.01 12.53 -13.22
C TRP A 205 32.42 11.08 -13.46
N ASN A 206 32.55 10.67 -14.72
CA ASN A 206 32.94 9.29 -15.06
C ASN A 206 34.47 9.10 -15.16
N ALA A 207 34.91 7.84 -15.24
CA ALA A 207 36.33 7.49 -15.33
C ALA A 207 37.01 8.06 -16.59
N GLY A 208 36.29 8.10 -17.72
CA GLY A 208 36.80 8.74 -18.94
C GLY A 208 37.01 10.25 -18.79
N ALA A 209 36.13 10.95 -18.06
CA ALA A 209 36.28 12.37 -17.75
C ALA A 209 37.49 12.61 -16.85
N GLN A 210 37.68 11.79 -15.81
CA GLN A 210 38.89 11.86 -14.98
C GLN A 210 40.16 11.62 -15.80
N ARG A 211 40.18 10.62 -16.68
CA ARG A 211 41.33 10.36 -17.56
C ARG A 211 41.62 11.53 -18.50
N ALA A 212 40.58 12.11 -19.10
CA ALA A 212 40.71 13.17 -20.09
C ALA A 212 41.01 14.55 -19.48
N LYS A 213 40.48 14.85 -18.29
CA LYS A 213 40.54 16.17 -17.66
C LYS A 213 41.40 16.23 -16.41
N GLY A 214 41.82 15.09 -15.85
CA GLY A 214 42.73 15.02 -14.71
C GLY A 214 42.11 15.24 -13.33
N TYR A 215 40.84 15.62 -13.24
CA TYR A 215 40.14 15.80 -11.96
C TYR A 215 39.51 14.49 -11.48
N THR A 216 39.60 14.21 -10.18
CA THR A 216 38.77 13.19 -9.54
C THR A 216 37.35 13.72 -9.33
N ALA A 217 36.37 12.80 -9.24
CA ALA A 217 34.97 13.18 -8.98
C ALA A 217 34.83 14.05 -7.71
N ARG A 218 35.62 13.78 -6.67
CA ARG A 218 35.58 14.52 -5.39
C ARG A 218 36.04 15.98 -5.53
N GLU A 219 36.91 16.27 -6.48
CA GLU A 219 37.45 17.63 -6.67
C GLU A 219 36.51 18.50 -7.49
N ILE A 220 35.77 17.89 -8.42
CA ILE A 220 35.05 18.61 -9.47
C ILE A 220 33.53 18.60 -9.31
N VAL A 221 32.94 17.56 -8.72
CA VAL A 221 31.50 17.53 -8.47
C VAL A 221 31.13 18.63 -7.48
N GLY A 222 30.11 19.43 -7.83
CA GLY A 222 29.72 20.63 -7.09
C GLY A 222 30.52 21.89 -7.46
N LYS A 223 31.47 21.81 -8.40
CA LYS A 223 32.16 22.98 -8.96
C LYS A 223 31.52 23.41 -10.28
N HIS A 224 31.57 24.71 -10.55
CA HIS A 224 31.15 25.26 -11.84
C HIS A 224 32.14 24.87 -12.94
N PHE A 225 31.65 24.41 -14.08
CA PHE A 225 32.48 23.87 -15.19
C PHE A 225 33.45 24.90 -15.80
N SER A 226 33.28 26.19 -15.50
CA SER A 226 34.21 27.25 -15.93
C SER A 226 35.64 27.04 -15.44
N CYS A 227 35.89 26.19 -14.45
CA CYS A 227 37.25 25.87 -14.01
C CYS A 227 38.07 25.08 -15.06
N PHE A 228 37.44 24.60 -16.14
CA PHE A 228 38.14 23.98 -17.28
C PHE A 228 38.72 25.00 -18.28
N TYR A 229 38.56 26.29 -18.00
CA TYR A 229 39.02 27.39 -18.85
C TYR A 229 40.18 28.11 -18.17
N ASP A 230 41.13 28.62 -18.95
CA ASP A 230 42.25 29.39 -18.41
C ASP A 230 41.73 30.71 -17.81
N PRO A 231 42.17 31.09 -16.59
CA PRO A 231 41.79 32.37 -15.99
C PRO A 231 42.21 33.60 -16.80
N CYS A 232 43.25 33.49 -17.63
CA CYS A 232 43.75 34.54 -18.51
C CYS A 232 43.09 34.53 -19.89
N ASP A 233 42.43 33.43 -20.28
CA ASP A 233 41.54 33.42 -21.42
C ASP A 233 40.22 34.07 -21.00
N HIS A 234 39.81 35.12 -21.70
CA HIS A 234 38.57 35.87 -21.53
C HIS A 234 37.30 35.03 -21.88
N ASP A 235 37.27 33.75 -21.53
CA ASP A 235 36.31 32.76 -22.03
C ASP A 235 35.17 32.43 -21.05
N ARG A 236 35.04 33.23 -19.98
CA ARG A 236 33.79 33.24 -19.19
C ARG A 236 32.58 33.54 -20.06
N SER A 237 32.74 34.44 -21.04
CA SER A 237 31.70 34.78 -22.01
C SER A 237 31.30 33.56 -22.84
N LEU A 238 32.24 32.71 -23.24
CA LEU A 238 31.97 31.51 -24.06
C LEU A 238 31.32 30.39 -23.23
N SER A 239 31.69 30.24 -21.96
CA SER A 239 31.03 29.30 -21.04
C SER A 239 29.56 29.70 -20.77
N GLN A 240 29.29 30.97 -20.49
CA GLN A 240 27.92 31.46 -20.28
C GLN A 240 27.12 31.49 -21.58
N HIS A 241 27.72 31.97 -22.68
CA HIS A 241 27.11 31.97 -24.00
C HIS A 241 26.76 30.56 -24.49
N GLY A 242 27.62 29.57 -24.20
CA GLY A 242 27.34 28.17 -24.52
C GLY A 242 26.11 27.64 -23.78
N LEU A 243 25.98 27.93 -22.48
CA LEU A 243 24.80 27.57 -21.69
C LEU A 243 23.53 28.29 -22.17
N GLU A 244 23.62 29.59 -22.45
CA GLU A 244 22.50 30.40 -22.95
C GLU A 244 22.04 29.94 -24.34
N THR A 245 23.00 29.64 -25.23
CA THR A 245 22.71 29.11 -26.57
C THR A 245 22.04 27.75 -26.42
N ALA A 246 22.61 26.81 -25.66
CA ALA A 246 22.00 25.50 -25.44
C ALA A 246 20.60 25.60 -24.79
N ARG A 247 20.37 26.58 -23.90
CA ARG A 247 19.05 26.84 -23.31
C ARG A 247 18.02 27.32 -24.33
N SER A 248 18.44 28.10 -25.33
CA SER A 248 17.55 28.66 -26.35
C SER A 248 17.35 27.74 -27.56
N THR A 249 18.37 26.99 -27.97
CA THR A 249 18.37 26.17 -29.20
C THR A 249 18.38 24.65 -28.96
N GLY A 250 18.61 24.22 -27.71
CA GLY A 250 18.74 22.82 -27.32
C GLY A 250 20.14 22.21 -27.51
N LYS A 251 21.09 22.92 -28.16
CA LYS A 251 22.45 22.40 -28.41
C LYS A 251 23.46 23.52 -28.64
N PHE A 252 24.68 23.34 -28.13
CA PHE A 252 25.84 24.17 -28.44
C PHE A 252 27.04 23.27 -28.74
N GLU A 253 27.75 23.55 -29.84
CA GLU A 253 28.96 22.83 -30.24
C GLU A 253 30.09 23.83 -30.50
N ALA A 254 31.29 23.51 -30.02
CA ALA A 254 32.49 24.31 -30.27
C ALA A 254 33.71 23.41 -30.40
N GLN A 255 34.59 23.74 -31.35
CA GLN A 255 35.89 23.09 -31.54
C GLN A 255 36.99 24.11 -31.27
N GLY A 256 38.01 23.72 -30.51
CA GLY A 256 39.13 24.60 -30.17
C GLY A 256 40.13 23.92 -29.25
N TRP A 257 41.37 24.38 -29.30
CA TRP A 257 42.40 23.95 -28.35
C TRP A 257 42.03 24.42 -26.95
N ARG A 258 42.20 23.54 -25.96
CA ARG A 258 42.05 23.89 -24.55
C ARG A 258 43.35 23.55 -23.84
N THR A 259 43.98 24.55 -23.24
CA THR A 259 45.24 24.39 -22.51
C THR A 259 44.96 23.64 -21.20
N ALA A 260 45.70 22.55 -20.97
CA ALA A 260 45.69 21.84 -19.69
C ALA A 260 46.62 22.57 -18.73
N THR A 261 46.13 23.56 -18.00
CA THR A 261 46.94 24.24 -16.98
C THR A 261 47.12 23.28 -15.81
N THR A 262 48.31 22.68 -15.75
CA THR A 262 48.76 21.74 -14.73
C THR A 262 48.70 22.41 -13.36
N ALA A 263 47.98 21.80 -12.41
CA ALA A 263 48.08 22.13 -11.00
C ALA A 263 49.52 21.84 -10.53
N ARG A 264 50.38 22.86 -10.49
CA ARG A 264 51.65 22.80 -9.78
C ARG A 264 51.37 22.64 -8.29
N ALA A 265 51.52 21.42 -7.78
CA ALA A 265 51.64 21.17 -6.36
C ALA A 265 52.94 21.83 -5.87
N SER A 266 52.82 23.00 -5.23
CA SER A 266 53.89 23.60 -4.45
C SER A 266 54.02 22.87 -3.10
N GLY A 267 55.01 21.99 -2.99
CA GLY A 267 55.45 21.39 -1.72
C GLY A 267 56.97 21.49 -1.62
N ARG A 268 57.45 22.39 -0.76
CA ARG A 268 58.84 22.80 -0.58
C ARG A 268 59.76 21.66 -0.14
N MET A 269 60.99 21.69 -0.67
CA MET A 269 62.17 21.12 -0.02
C MET A 269 62.42 21.82 1.32
N SER A 270 62.64 21.04 2.37
CA SER A 270 63.57 21.31 3.47
C SER A 270 63.99 19.97 4.03
#